data_AF-A0A2V3DVA2-F1
#
_entry.id   AF-A0A2V3DVA2-F1
#
_cell.length_a   1.000
_cell.length_b   1.000
_cell.length_c   1.000
_cell.angle_alpha   90.00
_cell.angle_beta   90.00
_cell.angle_gamma   90.00
#
_symmetry.space_group_name_H-M   'P 1'
#
loop_
_entity.id
_entity.type
_entity.pdbx_description
1 polymer ?
#
loop_
_entity_poly.entity_id
_entity_poly.type
_entity_poly.pdbx_seq_one_letter_code
_entity_poly.pdbx_strand_id
1 'polypeptide(L)'
;MLLRGYDTLFEVGKKGLEDMFSTDDPSQEIVAAWGVKVAPRLMLSTTNPASVEDRKAFLERQVKAAAMKETDRLQKTVTKWWPEILTLLATRVTAAKVESANTMIKNIQRTARGYRNPTIYQSFILLGSAARTVAQIHLSRLVFTTKGEKP
;
A
#
# COMPACT_ATOMS: atom_id res chain seq x y z
N MET A 1 -13.97 -10.22 -8.24
CA MET A 1 -13.73 -8.76 -8.43
C MET A 1 -13.35 -8.01 -7.15
N LEU A 2 -13.75 -8.50 -5.97
CA LEU A 2 -13.43 -7.91 -4.66
C LEU A 2 -11.93 -7.73 -4.33
N LEU A 3 -11.02 -8.43 -5.01
CA LEU A 3 -9.56 -8.30 -4.80
C LEU A 3 -8.94 -7.11 -5.52
N ARG A 4 -9.58 -6.57 -6.57
CA ARG A 4 -9.13 -5.33 -7.24
C ARG A 4 -9.61 -4.09 -6.48
N GLY A 5 -8.87 -3.00 -6.62
CA GLY A 5 -9.28 -1.69 -6.14
C GLY A 5 -10.28 -1.06 -7.11
N TYR A 6 -11.27 -0.33 -6.59
CA TYR A 6 -12.27 0.36 -7.43
C TYR A 6 -11.65 1.30 -8.46
N ASP A 7 -10.54 1.93 -8.10
CA ASP A 7 -9.69 2.78 -8.93
C ASP A 7 -9.09 2.07 -10.15
N THR A 8 -9.05 0.73 -10.14
CA THR A 8 -8.51 -0.11 -11.22
C THR A 8 -9.58 -0.87 -12.00
N LEU A 9 -10.86 -0.69 -11.66
CA LEU A 9 -11.97 -1.34 -12.35
C LEU A 9 -12.43 -0.48 -13.53
N PHE A 10 -12.54 -1.11 -14.70
CA PHE A 10 -13.28 -0.55 -15.83
C PHE A 10 -14.78 -0.51 -15.52
N GLU A 11 -15.54 0.30 -16.25
CA GLU A 11 -16.99 0.47 -16.03
C GLU A 11 -17.77 -0.85 -16.03
N VAL A 12 -17.42 -1.79 -16.92
CA VAL A 12 -18.02 -3.14 -16.93
C VAL A 12 -17.74 -3.90 -15.63
N GLY A 13 -16.54 -3.74 -15.07
CA GLY A 13 -16.16 -4.36 -13.80
C GLY A 13 -16.80 -3.70 -12.58
N LYS A 14 -17.12 -2.41 -12.66
CA LYS A 14 -17.91 -1.71 -11.63
C LYS A 14 -19.36 -2.19 -11.65
N LYS A 15 -19.96 -2.24 -12.83
CA LYS A 15 -21.33 -2.74 -13.01
C LYS A 15 -21.48 -4.21 -12.55
N GLY A 16 -20.55 -5.07 -12.94
CA GLY A 16 -20.55 -6.46 -12.47
C GLY A 16 -20.36 -6.60 -10.95
N LEU A 17 -19.72 -5.63 -10.29
CA LEU A 17 -19.61 -5.59 -8.84
C LEU A 17 -20.92 -5.15 -8.19
N GLU A 18 -21.60 -4.16 -8.76
CA GLU A 18 -22.93 -3.71 -8.33
C GLU A 18 -23.96 -4.83 -8.46
N ASP A 19 -23.95 -5.55 -9.59
CA ASP A 19 -24.83 -6.70 -9.83
C ASP A 19 -24.59 -7.83 -8.81
N MET A 20 -23.32 -8.12 -8.48
CA MET A 20 -22.93 -9.10 -7.46
C MET A 20 -23.43 -8.69 -6.07
N PHE A 21 -23.27 -7.42 -5.68
CA PHE A 21 -23.80 -6.94 -4.39
C PHE A 21 -25.33 -7.02 -4.34
N SER A 22 -26.01 -6.72 -5.44
CA SER A 22 -27.47 -6.81 -5.50
C SER A 22 -28.00 -8.24 -5.42
N THR A 23 -27.22 -9.23 -5.87
CA THR A 23 -27.68 -10.62 -6.00
C THR A 23 -27.20 -11.50 -4.84
N ASP A 24 -25.95 -11.32 -4.42
CA ASP A 24 -25.24 -12.26 -3.53
C ASP A 24 -24.97 -11.70 -2.12
N ASP A 25 -25.36 -10.45 -1.81
CA ASP A 25 -25.16 -9.81 -0.50
C ASP A 25 -26.47 -9.30 0.13
N PRO A 26 -27.41 -10.20 0.48
CA PRO A 26 -28.71 -9.83 1.04
C PRO A 26 -28.60 -9.12 2.41
N SER A 27 -27.52 -9.33 3.16
CA SER A 27 -27.27 -8.62 4.43
C SER A 27 -26.62 -7.26 4.23
N GLN A 28 -26.13 -6.94 3.03
CA GLN A 28 -25.36 -5.74 2.69
C GLN A 28 -24.05 -5.58 3.49
N GLU A 29 -23.62 -6.61 4.20
CA GLU A 29 -22.40 -6.55 5.01
C GLU A 29 -21.15 -6.54 4.12
N ILE A 30 -21.17 -7.26 3.00
CA ILE A 30 -20.03 -7.37 2.10
C ILE A 30 -19.81 -6.05 1.35
N VAL A 31 -20.88 -5.44 0.83
CA VAL A 31 -20.81 -4.14 0.15
C VAL A 31 -20.35 -3.05 1.11
N ALA A 32 -20.83 -3.07 2.36
CA ALA A 32 -20.42 -2.09 3.36
C ALA A 32 -18.94 -2.26 3.77
N ALA A 33 -18.50 -3.48 4.05
CA ALA A 33 -17.10 -3.78 4.35
C ALA A 33 -16.18 -3.45 3.16
N TRP A 34 -16.61 -3.74 1.94
CA TRP A 34 -15.87 -3.39 0.73
C TRP A 34 -15.77 -1.87 0.54
N GLY A 35 -16.83 -1.12 0.81
CA GLY A 35 -16.82 0.34 0.77
C GLY A 35 -15.78 0.93 1.73
N VAL A 36 -15.70 0.39 2.96
CA VAL A 36 -14.67 0.78 3.95
C VAL A 36 -13.27 0.39 3.50
N LYS A 37 -13.10 -0.76 2.84
CA LYS A 37 -11.80 -1.18 2.26
C LYS A 37 -11.33 -0.24 1.13
N VAL A 38 -12.26 0.25 0.31
CA VAL A 38 -11.94 1.08 -0.86
C VAL A 38 -11.67 2.53 -0.48
N ALA A 39 -12.38 3.08 0.51
CA ALA A 39 -12.26 4.49 0.89
C ALA A 39 -10.81 4.94 1.20
N PRO A 40 -9.97 4.19 1.93
CA PRO A 40 -8.56 4.54 2.16
C PRO A 40 -7.74 4.58 0.87
N ARG A 41 -8.03 3.71 -0.11
CA ARG A 41 -7.33 3.72 -1.40
C ARG A 41 -7.61 5.00 -2.17
N LEU A 42 -8.89 5.40 -2.25
CA LEU A 42 -9.29 6.64 -2.89
C LEU A 42 -8.68 7.85 -2.18
N MET A 43 -8.71 7.85 -0.85
CA MET A 43 -8.09 8.89 -0.01
C MET A 43 -6.59 9.03 -0.28
N LEU A 44 -5.85 7.93 -0.31
CA LEU A 44 -4.39 7.94 -0.54
C LEU A 44 -4.02 8.28 -2.00
N SER A 45 -4.92 8.01 -2.94
CA SER A 45 -4.72 8.33 -4.37
C SER A 45 -5.00 9.79 -4.73
N THR A 46 -5.74 10.53 -3.89
CA THR A 46 -6.05 11.95 -4.13
C THR A 46 -4.76 12.74 -4.26
N THR A 47 -4.60 13.51 -5.35
CA THR A 47 -3.47 14.43 -5.58
C THR A 47 -3.82 15.89 -5.29
N ASN A 48 -5.12 16.23 -5.28
CA ASN A 48 -5.62 17.56 -4.97
C ASN A 48 -5.71 17.78 -3.45
N PRO A 49 -4.90 18.67 -2.85
CA PRO A 49 -4.92 18.95 -1.41
C PRO A 49 -6.30 19.38 -0.90
N ALA A 50 -7.05 20.16 -1.69
CA ALA A 50 -8.36 20.67 -1.29
C ALA A 50 -9.43 19.57 -1.11
N SER A 51 -9.17 18.36 -1.60
CA SER A 51 -10.10 17.22 -1.51
C SER A 51 -9.75 16.22 -0.40
N VAL A 52 -8.66 16.44 0.34
CA VAL A 52 -8.14 15.47 1.31
C VAL A 52 -9.10 15.29 2.48
N GLU A 53 -9.62 16.39 3.01
CA GLU A 53 -10.61 16.41 4.09
C GLU A 53 -11.92 15.76 3.64
N ASP A 54 -12.36 16.02 2.39
CA ASP A 54 -13.54 15.38 1.82
C ASP A 54 -13.38 13.86 1.70
N ARG A 55 -12.18 13.39 1.35
CA ARG A 55 -11.87 11.95 1.30
C ARG A 55 -11.84 11.31 2.68
N LYS A 56 -11.38 12.03 3.70
CA LYS A 56 -11.49 11.58 5.10
C LYS A 56 -12.97 11.48 5.51
N ALA A 57 -13.76 12.52 5.26
CA ALA A 57 -15.18 12.51 5.56
C ALA A 57 -15.92 11.38 4.82
N PHE A 58 -15.51 11.07 3.58
CA PHE A 58 -16.03 9.92 2.84
C PHE A 58 -15.73 8.59 3.56
N LEU A 59 -14.50 8.37 4.03
CA LEU A 59 -14.15 7.19 4.83
C LEU A 59 -15.02 7.10 6.10
N GLU A 60 -15.21 8.21 6.82
CA GLU A 60 -16.01 8.25 8.04
C GLU A 60 -17.48 7.88 7.77
N ARG A 61 -18.05 8.35 6.65
CA ARG A 61 -19.39 7.94 6.20
C ARG A 61 -19.46 6.45 5.90
N GLN A 62 -18.46 5.88 5.21
CA GLN A 62 -18.43 4.44 4.92
C GLN A 62 -18.34 3.60 6.20
N VAL A 63 -17.52 4.02 7.17
CA VAL A 63 -17.39 3.32 8.46
C VAL A 63 -18.71 3.35 9.22
N LYS A 64 -19.37 4.52 9.27
CA LYS A 64 -20.69 4.66 9.91
C LYS A 64 -21.75 3.80 9.24
N ALA A 65 -21.74 3.72 7.91
CA ALA A 65 -22.67 2.88 7.15
C ALA A 65 -22.44 1.39 7.39
N ALA A 66 -21.18 0.96 7.55
CA ALA A 66 -20.86 -0.44 7.84
C ALA A 66 -21.24 -0.87 9.26
N ALA A 67 -21.16 0.04 10.25
CA ALA A 67 -21.57 -0.21 11.63
C ALA A 67 -20.92 -1.47 12.26
N MET A 68 -19.66 -1.76 11.92
CA MET A 68 -18.92 -2.92 12.42
C MET A 68 -17.82 -2.49 13.39
N LYS A 69 -17.59 -3.28 14.46
CA LYS A 69 -16.49 -3.00 15.41
C LYS A 69 -15.12 -2.94 14.73
N GLU A 70 -14.91 -3.72 13.68
CA GLU A 70 -13.65 -3.75 12.95
C GLU A 70 -13.45 -2.49 12.10
N THR A 71 -14.52 -1.92 11.53
CA THR A 71 -14.44 -0.66 10.77
C THR A 71 -14.18 0.53 11.69
N ASP A 72 -14.74 0.52 12.91
CA ASP A 72 -14.44 1.54 13.92
C ASP A 72 -12.98 1.51 14.38
N ARG A 73 -12.39 0.31 14.50
CA ARG A 73 -10.95 0.15 14.82
C ARG A 73 -10.07 0.71 13.71
N LEU A 74 -10.45 0.49 12.44
CA LEU A 74 -9.77 1.10 11.30
C LEU A 74 -9.86 2.63 11.36
N GLN A 75 -11.04 3.19 11.60
CA GLN A 75 -11.23 4.64 11.71
C GLN A 75 -10.35 5.23 12.82
N LYS A 76 -10.32 4.60 14.00
CA LYS A 76 -9.45 5.02 15.11
C LYS A 76 -7.98 5.03 14.71
N THR A 77 -7.53 4.01 13.98
CA THR A 77 -6.17 3.95 13.44
C THR A 77 -5.91 5.09 12.48
N VAL A 78 -6.79 5.32 11.49
CA VAL A 78 -6.62 6.39 10.51
C VAL A 78 -6.59 7.76 11.18
N THR A 79 -7.48 8.01 12.14
CA THR A 79 -7.51 9.26 12.90
C THR A 79 -6.23 9.46 13.71
N LYS A 80 -5.71 8.40 14.35
CA LYS A 80 -4.46 8.46 15.12
C LYS A 80 -3.27 8.84 14.26
N TRP A 81 -3.19 8.32 13.04
CA TRP A 81 -2.08 8.53 12.10
C TRP A 81 -2.36 9.64 11.07
N TRP A 82 -3.37 10.48 11.31
CA TRP A 82 -3.79 11.49 10.35
C TRP A 82 -2.67 12.49 9.98
N PRO A 83 -1.86 13.01 10.93
CA PRO A 83 -0.75 13.92 10.60
C PRO A 83 0.29 13.29 9.64
N GLU A 84 0.61 12.02 9.83
CA GLU A 84 1.54 11.29 8.98
C GLU A 84 0.94 11.01 7.60
N ILE A 85 -0.36 10.72 7.53
CA ILE A 85 -1.09 10.56 6.26
C ILE A 85 -1.10 11.88 5.49
N LEU A 86 -1.33 13.02 6.14
CA LEU A 86 -1.23 14.34 5.49
C LEU A 86 0.19 14.59 4.96
N THR A 87 1.21 14.22 5.73
CA THR A 87 2.61 14.33 5.31
C THR A 87 2.88 13.47 4.08
N LEU A 88 2.38 12.23 4.03
CA LEU A 88 2.48 11.36 2.86
C LEU A 88 1.77 11.97 1.65
N LEU A 89 0.57 12.53 1.82
CA LEU A 89 -0.20 13.14 0.73
C LEU A 89 0.46 14.41 0.17
N ALA A 90 1.10 15.19 1.04
CA ALA A 90 1.83 16.39 0.63
C ALA A 90 3.17 16.07 -0.03
N THR A 91 3.96 15.16 0.55
CA THR A 91 5.34 14.91 0.11
C THR A 91 5.47 13.79 -0.93
N ARG A 92 4.50 12.86 -0.98
CA ARG A 92 4.57 11.61 -1.75
C ARG A 92 5.82 10.77 -1.50
N VAL A 93 6.53 11.04 -0.41
CA VAL A 93 7.69 10.26 -0.01
C VAL A 93 7.19 8.93 0.53
N THR A 94 7.47 7.85 -0.20
CA THR A 94 7.08 6.51 0.18
C THR A 94 8.20 5.83 0.97
N ALA A 95 7.82 4.96 1.90
CA ALA A 95 8.76 4.09 2.61
C ALA A 95 9.35 2.98 1.73
N ALA A 96 9.16 3.01 0.39
CA ALA A 96 9.53 1.93 -0.52
C ALA A 96 11.01 1.51 -0.40
N LYS A 97 11.92 2.49 -0.21
CA LYS A 97 13.35 2.21 0.00
C LYS A 97 13.58 1.42 1.29
N VAL A 98 12.94 1.83 2.39
CA VAL A 98 13.05 1.18 3.70
C VAL A 98 12.37 -0.19 3.67
N GLU A 99 11.18 -0.31 3.06
CA GLU A 99 10.46 -1.59 2.93
C GLU A 99 11.21 -2.61 2.08
N SER A 100 11.88 -2.17 1.01
CA SER A 100 12.77 -3.02 0.22
C SER A 100 13.92 -3.59 1.06
N ALA A 101 14.50 -2.77 1.95
CA ALA A 101 15.53 -3.21 2.89
C ALA A 101 14.94 -4.17 3.95
N ASN A 102 13.81 -3.82 4.57
CA ASN A 102 13.11 -4.66 5.53
C ASN A 102 12.75 -6.04 4.94
N THR A 103 12.32 -6.08 3.68
CA THR A 103 11.99 -7.33 2.97
C THR A 103 13.22 -8.22 2.81
N MET A 104 14.36 -7.63 2.42
CA MET A 104 15.64 -8.35 2.34
C MET A 104 16.05 -8.93 3.70
N ILE A 105 16.01 -8.10 4.75
CA ILE A 105 16.35 -8.49 6.12
C ILE A 105 15.46 -9.64 6.57
N LYS A 106 14.14 -9.54 6.36
CA LYS A 106 13.17 -10.60 6.69
C LYS A 106 13.46 -11.90 5.94
N ASN A 107 13.86 -11.84 4.66
CA ASN A 107 14.21 -13.04 3.89
C ASN A 107 15.51 -13.69 4.38
N ILE A 108 16.52 -12.88 4.73
CA ILE A 108 17.75 -13.35 5.36
C ILE A 108 17.42 -14.02 6.70
N GLN A 109 16.59 -13.40 7.54
CA GLN A 109 16.15 -13.99 8.80
C GLN A 109 15.38 -15.31 8.63
N ARG A 110 14.52 -15.42 7.62
CA ARG A 110 13.80 -16.67 7.30
C ARG A 110 14.73 -17.80 6.86
N THR A 111 15.73 -17.47 6.05
CA THR A 111 16.71 -18.45 5.54
C THR A 111 17.71 -18.86 6.63
N ALA A 112 18.13 -17.90 7.45
CA ALA A 112 19.06 -18.10 8.55
C ALA A 112 18.38 -18.67 9.83
N ARG A 113 17.23 -19.34 9.71
CA ARG A 113 16.59 -19.97 10.88
C ARG A 113 17.49 -21.08 11.44
N GLY A 114 17.89 -20.96 12.71
CA GLY A 114 18.76 -21.94 13.40
C GLY A 114 20.18 -21.43 13.70
N TYR A 115 20.58 -20.30 13.14
CA TYR A 115 21.82 -19.64 13.54
C TYR A 115 21.65 -19.02 14.94
N ARG A 116 22.59 -19.31 15.84
CA ARG A 116 22.57 -18.82 17.24
C ARG A 116 23.43 -17.57 17.47
N ASN A 117 24.29 -17.23 16.50
CA ASN A 117 25.21 -16.09 16.61
C ASN A 117 24.61 -14.85 15.89
N PRO A 118 24.29 -13.75 16.60
CA PRO A 118 23.73 -12.53 16.01
C PRO A 118 24.68 -11.85 15.02
N THR A 119 26.00 -11.98 15.18
CA THR A 119 27.01 -11.41 14.28
C THR A 119 26.90 -11.99 12.88
N ILE A 120 26.51 -13.26 12.76
CA ILE A 120 26.31 -13.91 11.45
C ILE A 120 25.12 -13.29 10.70
N TYR A 121 24.02 -13.00 11.41
CA TYR A 121 22.88 -12.30 10.80
C TYR A 121 23.27 -10.91 10.32
N GLN A 122 24.03 -10.16 11.14
CA GLN A 122 24.50 -8.83 10.78
C GLN A 122 25.39 -8.89 9.53
N SER A 123 26.34 -9.83 9.46
CA SER A 123 27.20 -10.01 8.29
C SER A 123 26.40 -10.29 7.02
N PHE A 124 25.39 -11.18 7.07
CA PHE A 124 24.54 -11.44 5.91
C PHE A 124 23.69 -10.24 5.48
N ILE A 125 23.17 -9.46 6.44
CA ILE A 125 22.43 -8.23 6.13
C ILE A 125 23.33 -7.21 5.45
N LEU A 126 24.53 -6.99 5.98
CA LEU A 126 25.50 -6.05 5.41
C LEU A 126 25.95 -6.51 4.01
N LEU A 127 26.25 -7.80 3.84
CA LEU A 127 26.63 -8.38 2.56
C LEU A 127 25.52 -8.24 1.51
N GLY A 128 24.28 -8.58 1.87
CA GLY A 128 23.12 -8.43 0.99
C GLY A 128 22.86 -6.98 0.60
N SER A 129 23.04 -6.04 1.55
CA SER A 129 22.89 -4.60 1.30
C SER A 129 23.95 -4.06 0.35
N ALA A 130 25.21 -4.48 0.52
CA ALA A 130 26.32 -4.09 -0.33
C ALA A 130 26.13 -4.62 -1.77
N ALA A 131 25.78 -5.90 -1.92
CA ALA A 131 25.53 -6.51 -3.23
C ALA A 131 24.41 -5.79 -4.00
N ARG A 132 23.33 -5.40 -3.31
CA ARG A 132 22.22 -4.64 -3.92
C ARG A 132 22.67 -3.24 -4.37
N THR A 133 23.47 -2.54 -3.56
CA THR A 133 23.99 -1.22 -3.91
C THR A 133 24.84 -1.29 -5.18
N VAL A 134 25.74 -2.28 -5.27
CA VAL A 134 26.57 -2.50 -6.47
C VAL A 134 25.72 -2.81 -7.70
N ALA A 135 24.71 -3.68 -7.58
CA ALA A 135 23.80 -4.01 -8.67
C ALA A 135 23.01 -2.77 -9.16
N GLN A 136 22.55 -1.91 -8.24
CA GLN A 136 21.87 -0.66 -8.61
C GLN A 136 22.80 0.32 -9.34
N ILE A 137 24.06 0.46 -8.91
CA ILE A 137 25.05 1.31 -9.58
C ILE A 137 25.30 0.79 -11.00
N HIS A 138 25.47 -0.53 -11.15
CA HIS A 138 25.73 -1.15 -12.44
C HIS A 138 24.55 -0.98 -13.42
N LEU A 139 23.32 -1.24 -12.95
CA LEU A 139 22.10 -1.03 -13.73
C LEU A 139 21.89 0.43 -14.12
N SER A 140 22.15 1.36 -13.19
CA SER A 140 22.06 2.80 -13.49
C SER A 140 23.05 3.19 -14.58
N ARG A 141 24.29 2.69 -14.51
CA ARG A 141 25.33 2.95 -15.51
C ARG A 141 24.94 2.44 -16.90
N LEU A 142 24.35 1.24 -17.00
CA LEU A 142 23.86 0.65 -18.26
C LEU A 142 22.66 1.42 -18.87
N VAL A 143 21.77 1.97 -18.03
CA VAL A 143 20.64 2.79 -18.50
C VAL A 143 21.12 4.14 -19.04
N PHE A 144 22.16 4.74 -18.44
CA PHE A 144 22.74 5.98 -18.94
C PHE A 144 23.50 5.80 -20.27
N THR A 145 24.18 4.66 -20.47
CA THR A 145 24.90 4.39 -21.73
C THR A 145 23.95 4.13 -22.91
N THR A 146 22.78 3.56 -22.66
CA THR A 146 21.80 3.24 -23.72
C THR A 146 20.90 4.42 -24.13
N LYS A 147 20.81 5.49 -23.33
CA LYS A 147 20.10 6.73 -23.68
C LYS A 147 20.97 7.79 -24.38
N GLY A 148 22.29 7.58 -24.45
CA GLY A 148 23.25 8.48 -25.09
C GLY A 148 23.42 8.27 -26.59
N GLU A 149 22.86 7.21 -27.18
CA GLU A 149 22.84 7.00 -28.62
C GLU A 149 21.45 7.32 -29.18
N LYS A 150 21.27 8.55 -29.64
CA LYS A 150 20.41 8.82 -30.79
C LYS A 150 21.22 9.68 -31.78
N PRO A 151 21.27 9.31 -33.07
CA PRO A 151 21.82 10.17 -34.11
C PRO A 151 20.99 11.44 -34.28
#